data_AF-A0A659RAV1-F1
#
_entry.id   AF-A0A659RAV1-F1
#
_cell.length_a   1.000
_cell.length_b   1.000
_cell.length_c   1.000
_cell.angle_alpha   90.00
_cell.angle_beta   90.00
_cell.angle_gamma   90.00
#
_symmetry.space_group_name_H-M   'P 1'
#
loop_
_entity.id
_entity.type
_entity.pdbx_description
1 polymer ?
#
loop_
_entity_poly.entity_id
_entity_poly.type
_entity_poly.pdbx_seq_one_letter_code
_entity_poly.pdbx_strand_id
1 'polypeptide(L)' 'MLQLSITLPIKVQNGGLFISRGIGRHPARRLQSWEIIFVEKGCLKIQEEECVFCVEAGESLLLWPHRRLIGVEEF' A
#
# COMPACT_ATOMS: atom_id res chain seq x y z
N MET A 1 8.06 -28.27 -25.64
CA MET A 1 7.44 -27.19 -24.84
C MET A 1 8.43 -26.04 -24.84
N LEU A 2 8.06 -24.86 -25.35
CA LEU A 2 8.96 -23.71 -25.40
C LEU A 2 9.00 -23.05 -24.02
N GLN A 3 10.19 -22.97 -23.41
CA GLN A 3 10.40 -22.33 -22.11
C GLN A 3 11.25 -21.08 -22.32
N LEU A 4 10.64 -19.91 -22.12
CA LEU A 4 11.32 -18.62 -22.23
C LEU A 4 11.72 -18.19 -20.82
N SER A 5 13.03 -18.07 -20.57
CA SER A 5 13.56 -17.48 -19.35
C SER A 5 13.97 -16.05 -19.63
N ILE A 6 13.18 -15.10 -19.14
CA ILE A 6 13.39 -13.67 -19.34
C ILE A 6 13.59 -13.04 -17.96
N THR A 7 14.70 -12.32 -17.79
CA THR A 7 14.93 -11.50 -16.59
C THR A 7 14.07 -10.26 -16.68
N LEU A 8 12.96 -10.24 -15.95
CA LEU A 8 12.12 -9.05 -15.83
C LEU A 8 12.79 -8.03 -14.88
N PRO A 9 12.79 -6.73 -15.22
CA PRO A 9 13.35 -5.69 -14.35
C PRO A 9 12.52 -5.45 -13.08
N ILE A 10 11.36 -6.08 -12.97
CA ILE A 10 10.43 -5.97 -11.84
C ILE A 10 10.17 -7.37 -11.29
N LYS A 11 10.23 -7.50 -9.97
CA LYS A 11 9.85 -8.72 -9.25
C LYS A 11 8.57 -8.47 -8.48
N VAL A 12 7.57 -9.32 -8.70
CA VAL A 12 6.33 -9.30 -7.94
C VAL A 12 6.62 -9.70 -6.49
N GLN A 13 5.96 -9.03 -5.55
CA GLN A 13 6.03 -9.33 -4.12
C GLN A 13 4.64 -9.79 -3.62
N ASN A 14 4.48 -9.92 -2.31
CA ASN A 14 3.21 -10.25 -1.70
C ASN A 14 2.10 -9.28 -2.11
N GLY A 15 0.87 -9.78 -2.18
CA GLY A 15 -0.35 -8.99 -2.37
C GLY A 15 -1.49 -9.59 -1.55
N GLY A 16 -2.55 -8.82 -1.35
CA GLY A 16 -3.71 -9.28 -0.60
C GLY A 16 -4.84 -8.26 -0.54
N LEU A 17 -6.00 -8.72 -0.06
CA LEU A 17 -7.16 -7.87 0.24
C LEU A 17 -7.15 -7.55 1.74
N PHE A 18 -7.18 -6.25 2.06
CA PHE A 18 -7.31 -5.79 3.42
C PHE A 18 -8.71 -5.20 3.64
N ILE A 19 -9.44 -5.73 4.62
CA ILE A 19 -10.76 -5.22 5.01
C ILE A 19 -10.66 -4.70 6.45
N SER A 20 -10.76 -3.38 6.60
CA SER A 20 -10.88 -2.76 7.91
C SER A 20 -12.33 -2.81 8.40
N ARG A 21 -12.52 -3.00 9.71
CA ARG A 21 -13.83 -2.79 10.35
C ARG A 21 -14.14 -1.31 10.58
N GLY A 22 -13.22 -0.41 10.20
CA GLY A 22 -13.29 1.01 10.54
C GLY A 22 -13.12 1.25 12.02
N ILE A 23 -12.30 0.43 12.72
CA ILE A 23 -11.99 0.62 14.13
C ILE A 23 -10.48 0.48 14.33
N GLY A 24 -9.87 1.44 15.02
CA GLY A 24 -8.45 1.42 15.41
C GLY A 24 -7.54 2.14 14.44
N ARG A 25 -6.21 1.95 14.56
CA ARG A 25 -5.22 2.68 13.76
C ARG A 25 -4.42 1.76 12.87
N HIS A 26 -4.21 2.15 11.62
CA HIS A 26 -3.34 1.39 10.71
C HIS A 26 -1.91 1.33 11.30
N PRO A 27 -1.31 0.13 11.43
CA PRO A 27 -0.03 -0.03 12.10
C PRO A 27 1.09 0.72 11.39
N ALA A 28 2.06 1.18 12.17
CA ALA A 28 3.25 1.82 11.64
C ALA A 28 4.22 0.78 11.07
N ARG A 29 4.75 1.00 9.86
CA ARG A 29 5.75 0.12 9.24
C ARG A 29 6.68 0.86 8.28
N ARG A 30 7.83 0.26 7.97
CA ARG A 30 8.71 0.66 6.86
C ARG A 30 8.75 -0.47 5.84
N LEU A 31 8.42 -0.18 4.59
CA LEU A 31 8.45 -1.16 3.52
C LEU A 31 9.88 -1.38 3.01
N GLN A 32 10.16 -2.58 2.53
CA GLN A 32 11.41 -2.90 1.84
C GLN A 32 11.24 -2.97 0.32
N SER A 33 9.99 -2.86 -0.16
CA SER A 33 9.60 -2.89 -1.56
C SER A 33 8.66 -1.73 -1.85
N TRP A 34 8.45 -1.48 -3.14
CA TRP A 34 7.33 -0.69 -3.61
C TRP A 34 6.02 -1.40 -3.29
N GLU A 35 4.98 -0.65 -2.96
CA GLU A 35 3.63 -1.17 -2.72
C GLU A 35 2.62 -0.28 -3.43
N ILE A 36 1.65 -0.88 -4.11
CA ILE A 36 0.50 -0.18 -4.68
C ILE A 36 -0.73 -0.57 -3.89
N ILE A 37 -1.49 0.43 -3.46
CA ILE A 37 -2.77 0.24 -2.78
C ILE A 37 -3.85 0.79 -3.69
N PHE A 38 -4.87 -0.02 -3.96
CA PHE A 38 -6.12 0.41 -4.60
C PHE A 38 -7.23 0.38 -3.55
N VAL A 39 -7.95 1.48 -3.39
CA VAL A 39 -9.06 1.55 -2.43
C VAL A 39 -10.35 1.15 -3.14
N GLU A 40 -10.85 -0.05 -2.84
CA GLU A 40 -12.10 -0.52 -3.44
C GLU A 40 -13.32 0.21 -2.85
N LYS A 41 -13.34 0.45 -1.52
CA LYS A 41 -14.43 1.09 -0.78
C LYS A 41 -13.91 1.90 0.42
N GLY A 42 -14.56 3.03 0.73
CA GLY A 42 -14.18 3.95 1.83
C GLY A 42 -13.06 4.94 1.46
N CYS A 43 -12.46 5.63 2.44
CA CYS A 43 -11.18 6.35 2.29
C CYS A 43 -10.10 5.67 3.15
N LEU A 44 -8.92 5.45 2.56
CA LEU A 44 -7.70 5.15 3.30
C LEU A 44 -6.98 6.46 3.64
N LYS A 45 -6.92 6.78 4.93
CA LYS A 45 -6.06 7.85 5.43
C LYS A 45 -4.75 7.30 5.95
N ILE A 46 -3.65 7.63 5.28
CA ILE A 46 -2.30 7.15 5.62
C ILE A 46 -1.29 8.28 5.49
N GLN A 47 -0.27 8.26 6.33
CA GLN A 47 0.84 9.18 6.29
C GLN A 47 2.11 8.45 5.86
N GLU A 48 2.82 9.00 4.89
CA GLU A 48 4.18 8.62 4.50
C GLU A 48 5.11 9.80 4.80
N GLU A 49 6.05 9.61 5.73
CA GLU A 49 6.90 10.70 6.25
C GLU A 49 6.07 11.91 6.71
N GLU A 50 6.19 13.06 6.05
CA GLU A 50 5.47 14.31 6.37
C GLU A 50 4.19 14.51 5.53
N CYS A 51 3.93 13.62 4.56
CA CYS A 51 2.81 13.73 3.65
C CYS A 51 1.64 12.87 4.13
N VAL A 52 0.46 13.48 4.23
CA VAL A 52 -0.79 12.78 4.52
C VAL A 52 -1.58 12.60 3.23
N PHE A 53 -2.06 11.38 3.01
CA PHE A 53 -2.92 11.01 1.89
C PHE A 53 -4.30 10.60 2.42
N CYS A 54 -5.38 11.12 1.84
CA CYS A 54 -6.69 10.47 1.85
C CYS A 54 -6.88 9.93 0.44
N VAL A 55 -6.96 8.61 0.34
CA VAL A 55 -7.12 7.87 -0.91
C VAL A 55 -8.54 7.37 -0.94
N GLU A 56 -9.36 7.94 -1.82
CA GLU A 56 -10.78 7.65 -1.93
C GLU A 56 -11.04 6.37 -2.73
N ALA A 57 -12.28 5.86 -2.66
CA ALA A 57 -12.69 4.72 -3.44
C ALA A 57 -12.48 4.95 -4.95
N GLY A 58 -11.82 3.99 -5.60
CA GLY A 58 -11.43 4.07 -7.01
C GLY A 58 -10.04 4.68 -7.25
N GLU A 59 -9.40 5.25 -6.22
CA GLU A 59 -8.06 5.81 -6.32
C GLU A 59 -6.98 4.78 -5.97
N SER A 60 -5.75 5.09 -6.41
CA SER A 60 -4.56 4.28 -6.11
C SER A 60 -3.46 5.13 -5.50
N LEU A 61 -2.72 4.55 -4.56
CA LEU A 61 -1.53 5.14 -3.95
C LEU A 61 -0.32 4.24 -4.18
N LEU A 62 0.76 4.82 -4.70
CA LEU A 62 2.07 4.17 -4.80
C LEU A 62 2.95 4.62 -3.64
N LEU A 63 3.42 3.65 -2.85
CA LEU A 63 4.28 3.86 -1.70
C LEU A 63 5.72 3.52 -2.02
N TRP A 64 6.64 4.33 -1.48
CA TRP A 64 8.06 4.16 -1.71
C TRP A 64 8.69 3.22 -0.68
N PRO A 65 9.66 2.39 -1.08
CA PRO A 65 10.44 1.62 -0.13
C PRO A 65 11.20 2.54 0.84
N HIS A 66 11.45 2.01 2.03
CA HIS A 66 12.23 2.62 3.12
C HIS A 66 11.64 3.88 3.76
N ARG A 67 10.45 4.30 3.34
CA ARG A 67 9.70 5.37 4.00
C ARG A 67 8.82 4.84 5.12
N ARG A 68 8.67 5.63 6.17
CA ARG A 68 7.82 5.29 7.31
C ARG A 68 6.37 5.60 6.99
N LEU A 69 5.53 4.60 7.20
CA LEU A 69 4.08 4.65 7.01
C LEU A 69 3.38 4.53 8.35
N ILE A 70 2.30 5.27 8.55
CA ILE A 70 1.44 5.18 9.73
C ILE A 70 0.02 5.62 9.39
N GLY A 71 -0.99 5.01 10.01
CA GLY A 71 -2.36 5.56 9.96
C GLY A 71 -2.40 6.93 10.64
N VAL A 72 -3.16 7.88 10.12
CA VAL A 72 -3.26 9.24 10.69
C VAL A 72 -4.34 9.36 11.76
N GLU A 73 -5.37 8.53 11.68
CA GLU A 73 -6.54 8.59 12.56
C GLU A 73 -6.76 7.24 13.25
N GLU A 74 -7.44 7.28 14.40
CA GLU A 74 -8.20 6.14 14.90
C GLU A 74 -9.53 6.14 14.15
N PHE A 75 -9.80 5.07 13.41
CA PHE A 75 -11.08 4.83 12.76
C PHE A 75 -12.15 4.49 13.80
#